data_AF-A0A941W343-F1
#
_entry.id   AF-A0A941W343-F1
#
_cell.length_a   1.000
_cell.length_b   1.000
_cell.length_c   1.000
_cell.angle_alpha   90.00
_cell.angle_beta   90.00
_cell.angle_gamma   90.00
#
_symmetry.space_group_name_H-M   'P 1'
#
loop_
_entity.id
_entity.type
_entity.pdbx_description
1 polymer ?
#
loop_
_entity_poly.entity_id
_entity_poly.type
_entity_poly.pdbx_seq_one_letter_code
_entity_poly.pdbx_strand_id
1 'polypeptide(L)'
;MNNLNVEAFLSEVEAALKNHFTGFKIQFLIRTPKSLKANIHLDKNLFLALRYNSRNERTDFALIHNNQRVFGYDNLKEWHSHPYENPSRHIACDKPSVDKIISDIRKVYEAIKS
;
A
#
# COMPACT_ATOMS: atom_id res chain seq x y z
N MET A 1 1.63 -22.31 11.26
CA MET A 1 1.37 -20.94 11.75
C MET A 1 2.29 -20.00 10.98
N ASN A 2 1.77 -19.23 10.03
CA ASN A 2 2.57 -18.24 9.31
C ASN A 2 2.98 -17.17 10.32
N ASN A 3 4.26 -17.15 10.71
CA ASN A 3 4.80 -16.06 11.50
C ASN A 3 4.81 -14.81 10.62
N LEU A 4 3.69 -14.08 10.63
CA LEU A 4 3.52 -12.77 10.03
C LEU A 4 4.55 -11.82 10.64
N ASN A 5 5.70 -11.73 9.99
CA ASN A 5 6.79 -10.81 10.33
C ASN A 5 6.97 -9.82 9.19
N VAL A 6 7.66 -8.71 9.47
CA VAL A 6 7.85 -7.63 8.51
C VAL A 6 8.54 -8.10 7.22
N GLU A 7 9.48 -9.03 7.30
CA GLU A 7 10.23 -9.51 6.14
C GLU A 7 9.38 -10.35 5.19
N ALA A 8 8.51 -11.21 5.72
CA ALA A 8 7.56 -11.98 4.92
C ALA A 8 6.56 -11.06 4.21
N PHE A 9 5.99 -10.08 4.92
CA PHE A 9 5.07 -9.11 4.34
C PHE A 9 5.76 -8.21 3.30
N LEU A 10 6.98 -7.74 3.59
CA LEU A 10 7.76 -6.94 2.63
C LEU A 10 8.05 -7.74 1.35
N SER A 11 8.40 -9.03 1.49
CA SER A 11 8.64 -9.91 0.34
C SER A 11 7.38 -10.08 -0.52
N GLU A 12 6.20 -10.22 0.10
CA GLU A 12 4.91 -10.27 -0.59
C GLU A 12 4.62 -8.97 -1.36
N VAL A 13 4.85 -7.81 -0.72
CA VAL A 13 4.69 -6.49 -1.34
C VAL A 13 5.66 -6.31 -2.51
N GLU A 14 6.94 -6.66 -2.35
CA GLU A 14 7.93 -6.55 -3.42
C GLU A 14 7.60 -7.45 -4.62
N ALA A 15 7.10 -8.67 -4.38
CA ALA A 15 6.66 -9.56 -5.43
C ALA A 15 5.47 -8.96 -6.21
N ALA A 16 4.45 -8.47 -5.51
CA ALA A 16 3.31 -7.80 -6.13
C ALA A 16 3.75 -6.54 -6.92
N LEU A 17 4.62 -5.71 -6.36
CA LEU A 17 5.14 -4.53 -7.06
C LEU A 17 5.84 -4.90 -8.37
N LYS A 18 6.68 -5.95 -8.38
CA LYS A 18 7.37 -6.42 -9.59
C LYS A 18 6.41 -6.95 -10.66
N ASN A 19 5.25 -7.48 -10.28
CA ASN A 19 4.23 -7.92 -11.23
C ASN A 19 3.50 -6.74 -11.90
N HIS A 20 3.42 -5.60 -11.22
CA HIS A 20 2.57 -4.47 -11.63
C HIS A 20 3.34 -3.22 -12.08
N PHE A 21 4.61 -3.07 -11.70
CA PHE A 21 5.43 -1.90 -11.99
C PHE A 21 6.80 -2.32 -12.56
N THR A 22 7.26 -1.59 -13.58
CA THR A 22 8.58 -1.81 -14.21
C THR A 22 9.73 -1.18 -13.42
N GLY A 23 9.43 -0.21 -12.55
CA GLY A 23 10.40 0.45 -11.69
C GLY A 23 9.75 1.08 -10.48
N PHE A 24 10.42 0.97 -9.34
CA PHE A 24 10.03 1.61 -8.09
C PHE A 24 11.26 1.73 -7.18
N LYS A 25 11.22 2.67 -6.23
CA LYS A 25 12.24 2.80 -5.20
C LYS A 25 11.61 2.77 -3.81
N ILE A 26 12.03 1.83 -2.98
CA ILE A 26 11.56 1.75 -1.60
C ILE A 26 12.44 2.63 -0.71
N GLN A 27 11.83 3.63 -0.08
CA GLN A 27 12.43 4.41 0.99
C GLN A 27 11.88 3.93 2.33
N PHE A 28 12.68 3.21 3.10
CA PHE A 28 12.29 2.80 4.45
C PHE A 28 12.33 3.99 5.41
N LEU A 29 11.24 4.19 6.15
CA LEU A 29 11.14 5.15 7.26
C LEU A 29 11.27 4.44 8.60
N ILE A 30 10.70 3.23 8.71
CA ILE A 30 10.84 2.31 9.85
C ILE A 30 10.92 0.90 9.29
N ARG A 31 11.91 0.12 9.71
CA ARG A 31 11.98 -1.32 9.46
C ARG A 31 12.52 -2.02 10.70
N THR A 32 11.64 -2.71 11.40
CA THR A 32 11.97 -3.56 12.54
C THR A 32 11.31 -4.92 12.34
N PRO A 33 11.60 -5.94 13.15
CA PRO A 33 10.94 -7.24 13.02
C PRO A 33 9.40 -7.20 13.15
N LYS A 34 8.84 -6.12 13.73
CA LYS A 34 7.40 -5.98 14.03
C LYS A 34 6.72 -4.79 13.36
N SER A 35 7.47 -3.79 12.90
CA SER A 35 6.91 -2.57 12.32
C SER A 35 7.61 -2.20 11.02
N LEU A 36 6.81 -1.88 10.00
CA LEU A 36 7.25 -1.37 8.72
C LEU A 36 6.55 -0.03 8.46
N LYS A 37 7.33 0.96 8.03
CA LYS A 37 6.85 2.16 7.35
C LYS A 37 7.77 2.43 6.17
N ALA A 38 7.23 2.58 4.98
CA ALA A 38 8.01 2.87 3.79
C ALA A 38 7.24 3.77 2.83
N ASN A 39 7.95 4.60 2.09
CA ASN A 39 7.44 5.27 0.90
C ASN A 39 8.00 4.55 -0.32
N ILE A 40 7.13 3.95 -1.11
CA ILE A 40 7.50 3.28 -2.36
C ILE A 40 7.24 4.28 -3.49
N HIS A 41 8.31 4.89 -3.98
CA HIS A 41 8.26 5.91 -5.02
C HIS A 41 8.01 5.25 -6.38
N LEU A 42 6.92 5.67 -7.04
CA LEU A 42 6.48 5.18 -8.35
C LEU A 42 6.72 6.24 -9.45
N ASP A 43 6.76 7.52 -9.08
CA ASP A 43 7.11 8.66 -9.94
C ASP A 43 7.54 9.88 -9.09
N LYS A 44 7.95 11.00 -9.72
CA LYS A 44 8.51 12.21 -9.09
C LYS A 44 7.67 12.77 -7.93
N ASN A 45 6.34 12.70 -8.03
CA ASN A 45 5.40 13.20 -7.01
C ASN A 45 4.36 12.16 -6.60
N LEU A 46 4.60 10.88 -6.91
CA LEU A 46 3.64 9.80 -6.73
C LEU A 46 4.30 8.63 -6.02
N PHE A 47 3.83 8.33 -4.81
CA PHE A 47 4.37 7.24 -4.01
C PHE A 47 3.28 6.54 -3.22
N LEU A 48 3.52 5.28 -2.90
CA LEU A 48 2.71 4.48 -2.00
C LEU A 48 3.30 4.55 -0.59
N ALA A 49 2.58 5.18 0.33
CA ALA A 49 2.87 5.12 1.75
C ALA A 49 2.38 3.78 2.31
N LEU A 50 3.31 2.92 2.68
CA LEU A 50 3.06 1.61 3.26
C LEU A 50 3.28 1.65 4.77
N ARG A 51 2.34 1.10 5.53
CA ARG A 51 2.54 0.80 6.95
C ARG A 51 2.05 -0.60 7.26
N TYR A 52 2.83 -1.30 8.07
CA TYR A 52 2.46 -2.60 8.60
C TYR A 52 2.93 -2.76 10.05
N ASN A 53 2.06 -3.30 10.91
CA ASN A 53 2.38 -3.69 12.28
C ASN A 53 1.99 -5.15 12.49
N SER A 54 3.00 -6.01 12.65
CA SER A 54 2.82 -7.44 12.74
C SER A 54 2.25 -7.91 14.09
N ARG A 55 2.16 -7.03 15.11
CA ARG A 55 1.59 -7.37 16.42
C ARG A 55 0.07 -7.44 16.39
N ASN A 56 -0.55 -6.67 15.51
CA ASN A 56 -2.01 -6.57 15.39
C ASN A 56 -2.48 -6.59 13.94
N GLU A 57 -1.60 -6.99 13.02
CA GLU A 57 -1.84 -7.03 11.58
C GLU A 57 -2.37 -5.71 10.99
N ARG A 58 -2.11 -4.57 11.63
CA ARG A 58 -2.53 -3.28 11.09
C ARG A 58 -1.75 -3.00 9.82
N THR A 59 -2.47 -2.83 8.72
CA THR A 59 -1.93 -2.64 7.37
C THR A 59 -2.60 -1.42 6.75
N ASP A 60 -1.81 -0.58 6.10
CA ASP A 60 -2.26 0.64 5.45
C ASP A 60 -1.41 0.85 4.19
N PHE A 61 -2.11 1.02 3.07
CA PHE A 61 -1.59 1.33 1.76
C PHE A 61 -2.26 2.63 1.30
N ALA A 62 -1.54 3.75 1.30
CA ALA A 62 -2.06 5.02 0.82
C ALA A 62 -1.25 5.50 -0.40
N LEU A 63 -1.90 5.62 -1.55
CA LEU A 63 -1.32 6.25 -2.73
C LEU A 63 -1.38 7.77 -2.54
N ILE A 64 -0.22 8.41 -2.55
CA ILE A 64 -0.04 9.85 -2.34
C ILE A 64 0.42 10.50 -3.64
N HIS A 65 -0.32 11.49 -4.12
CA HIS A 65 0.04 12.34 -5.25
C HIS A 65 0.07 13.80 -4.79
N ASN A 66 1.16 14.53 -5.07
CA ASN A 66 1.31 15.94 -4.69
C ASN A 66 0.96 16.21 -3.20
N ASN A 67 1.46 15.36 -2.30
CA ASN A 67 1.24 15.41 -0.85
C ASN A 67 -0.21 15.18 -0.39
N GLN A 68 -1.10 14.68 -1.26
CA GLN A 68 -2.47 14.33 -0.91
C GLN A 68 -2.74 12.84 -1.16
N ARG A 69 -3.48 12.20 -0.25
CA ARG A 69 -3.95 10.84 -0.48
C ARG A 69 -4.99 10.86 -1.58
N VAL A 70 -4.75 10.08 -2.63
CA VAL A 70 -5.66 9.93 -3.76
C VAL A 70 -6.32 8.56 -3.80
N PHE A 71 -5.73 7.53 -3.19
CA PHE A 71 -6.35 6.20 -3.11
C PHE A 71 -5.75 5.41 -1.96
N GLY A 72 -6.40 4.35 -1.50
CA GLY A 72 -5.77 3.44 -0.56
C GLY A 72 -6.66 2.33 0.00
N TYR A 73 -6.05 1.48 0.82
CA TYR A 73 -6.69 0.46 1.63
C TYR A 73 -6.09 0.47 3.03
N ASP A 74 -6.92 0.38 4.06
CA ASP A 74 -6.43 0.13 5.42
C ASP A 74 -7.43 -0.67 6.26
N ASN A 75 -6.98 -1.12 7.42
CA ASN A 75 -7.77 -1.92 8.36
C ASN A 75 -7.82 -1.33 9.79
N LEU A 76 -7.80 0.00 9.94
CA LEU A 76 -7.85 0.62 11.27
C LEU A 76 -9.06 0.18 12.13
N LYS A 77 -10.18 -0.17 11.48
CA LYS A 77 -11.37 -0.75 12.12
C LYS A 77 -11.69 -2.11 11.50
N GLU A 78 -12.03 -2.05 10.22
CA GLU A 78 -12.27 -3.16 9.31
C GLU A 78 -11.58 -2.84 7.99
N TRP A 79 -11.41 -3.84 7.12
CA TRP A 79 -10.87 -3.59 5.80
C TRP A 79 -11.82 -2.69 5.00
N HIS A 80 -11.26 -1.64 4.44
CA HIS A 80 -11.99 -0.73 3.55
C HIS A 80 -11.03 -0.09 2.55
N SER A 81 -11.60 0.42 1.47
CA SER A 81 -10.88 1.24 0.49
C SER A 81 -11.25 2.72 0.60
N HIS A 82 -10.29 3.56 0.22
CA HIS A 82 -10.42 4.99 -0.04
C HIS A 82 -10.38 5.18 -1.56
N PRO A 83 -11.51 5.34 -2.25
CA PRO A 83 -11.58 5.35 -3.71
C PRO A 83 -10.97 6.62 -4.32
N TYR A 84 -10.57 6.55 -5.59
CA TYR A 84 -9.90 7.65 -6.28
C TYR A 84 -10.77 8.90 -6.44
N GLU A 85 -12.05 8.69 -6.73
CA GLU A 85 -13.03 9.75 -6.95
C GLU A 85 -13.35 10.52 -5.66
N ASN A 86 -13.21 9.87 -4.50
CA ASN A 86 -13.41 10.48 -3.20
C ASN A 86 -12.56 9.79 -2.11
N PRO A 87 -11.31 10.24 -1.90
CA PRO A 87 -10.37 9.62 -0.96
C PRO A 87 -10.75 9.76 0.52
N SER A 88 -11.83 10.49 0.84
CA SER A 88 -12.38 10.61 2.19
C SER A 88 -13.46 9.56 2.49
N ARG A 89 -14.03 8.94 1.44
CA ARG A 89 -15.03 7.90 1.58
C ARG A 89 -14.39 6.60 2.03
N HIS A 90 -15.09 5.85 2.88
CA HIS A 90 -14.69 4.52 3.33
C HIS A 90 -15.67 3.52 2.72
N ILE A 91 -15.19 2.61 1.87
CA ILE A 91 -16.00 1.53 1.29
C ILE A 91 -15.54 0.23 1.92
N ALA A 92 -16.38 -0.36 2.76
CA ALA A 92 -16.10 -1.63 3.43
C ALA A 92 -15.83 -2.74 2.39
N CYS A 93 -14.87 -3.61 2.68
CA CYS A 93 -14.54 -4.74 1.83
C CYS A 93 -13.98 -5.91 2.66
N ASP A 94 -13.97 -7.10 2.07
CA ASP A 94 -13.18 -8.22 2.62
C ASP A 94 -11.68 -7.89 2.58
N LYS A 95 -10.88 -8.61 3.38
CA LYS A 95 -9.41 -8.49 3.37
C LYS A 95 -8.89 -8.75 1.95
N PRO A 96 -8.36 -7.74 1.24
CA PRO A 96 -7.82 -7.94 -0.09
C PRO A 96 -6.43 -8.58 -0.01
N SER A 97 -6.06 -9.34 -1.03
CA SER A 97 -4.67 -9.79 -1.19
C SER A 97 -3.76 -8.59 -1.51
N VAL A 98 -2.48 -8.69 -1.17
CA VAL A 98 -1.50 -7.64 -1.51
C VAL A 98 -1.44 -7.42 -3.03
N ASP A 99 -1.47 -8.48 -3.83
CA ASP A 99 -1.50 -8.38 -5.30
C ASP A 99 -2.70 -7.57 -5.80
N LYS A 100 -3.90 -7.80 -5.27
CA LYS A 100 -5.09 -7.02 -5.63
C LYS A 100 -4.91 -5.54 -5.27
N ILE A 101 -4.41 -5.24 -4.06
CA ILE A 101 -4.17 -3.86 -3.62
C ILE A 101 -3.22 -3.15 -4.59
N ILE A 102 -2.09 -3.79 -4.92
CA ILE A 102 -1.09 -3.24 -5.84
C ILE A 102 -1.64 -3.09 -7.26
N SER A 103 -2.46 -4.05 -7.73
CA SER A 103 -3.14 -3.95 -9.04
C SER A 103 -4.10 -2.75 -9.09
N ASP A 104 -4.88 -2.51 -8.04
CA ASP A 104 -5.78 -1.35 -8.00
C ASP A 104 -5.01 -0.03 -7.87
N ILE A 105 -3.91 0.00 -7.11
CA ILE A 105 -2.99 1.15 -7.07
C ILE A 105 -2.44 1.43 -8.47
N ARG A 106 -2.07 0.39 -9.24
CA ARG A 106 -1.60 0.56 -10.62
C ARG A 106 -2.67 1.21 -11.50
N LYS A 107 -3.93 0.78 -11.41
CA LYS A 107 -5.02 1.40 -12.20
C LYS A 107 -5.15 2.89 -11.91
N VAL A 108 -5.08 3.30 -10.64
CA VAL A 108 -5.13 4.71 -10.25
C VAL A 108 -3.86 5.45 -10.68
N TYR A 109 -2.69 4.83 -10.57
CA TYR A 109 -1.41 5.36 -11.07
C TYR A 109 -1.49 5.71 -12.57
N GLU A 110 -2.00 4.80 -13.40
CA GLU A 110 -2.14 5.04 -14.84
C GLU A 110 -3.15 6.16 -15.13
N ALA A 111 -4.27 6.22 -14.38
CA ALA A 111 -5.28 7.27 -14.53
C ALA A 111 -4.78 8.67 -14.10
N ILE A 112 -3.75 8.74 -13.25
CA ILE A 112 -3.09 10.01 -12.88
C ILE A 112 -2.10 10.46 -13.97
N LYS A 113 -1.52 9.52 -14.71
CA LYS A 113 -0.51 9.78 -15.73
C LYS A 113 -1.07 10.01 -17.14
N SER A 114 -2.32 9.62 -17.38
CA SER A 114 -3.08 9.91 -18.61
C SER A 114 -3.49 11.37 -18.70
#